data_AF-A0A7X1G0I2-F1
#
_entry.id   AF-A0A7X1G0I2-F1
#
_cell.length_a   1.000
_cell.length_b   1.000
_cell.length_c   1.000
_cell.angle_alpha   90.00
_cell.angle_beta   90.00
_cell.angle_gamma   90.00
#
_symmetry.space_group_name_H-M   'P 1'
#
loop_
_entity.id
_entity.type
_entity.pdbx_description
1 polymer ?
#
loop_
_entity_poly.entity_id
_entity_poly.type
_entity_poly.pdbx_seq_one_letter_code
_entity_poly.pdbx_strand_id
1 'polypeptide(L)'
;MDMPAWEFPVYPADLVEQDPTQRDQFNNDEVGLAGALVREVIQNSSDASDDSGPVKVRFARHTLEGQRADAFRALFPSLLPHLAACGLSAAAMDEPSADLLVIEDFNTRGLTGAIDQLDEENFRNFWRRHGKSGKGGKSGGRWGLGKLVYSSSSRIGCFFGLTRRKSSAASSFKAHTCFPGGRS
;
A
#
# COMPACT_ATOMS: atom_id res chain seq x y z
N MET A 1 9.64 -1.28 -24.65
CA MET A 1 9.64 -0.90 -23.22
C MET A 1 9.38 -2.17 -22.45
N ASP A 2 10.27 -2.53 -21.52
CA ASP A 2 9.97 -3.62 -20.59
C ASP A 2 8.76 -3.24 -19.74
N MET A 3 7.84 -4.19 -19.57
CA MET A 3 6.74 -4.01 -18.63
C MET A 3 7.28 -4.06 -17.20
N PRO A 4 6.80 -3.19 -16.30
CA PRO A 4 7.17 -3.28 -14.89
C PRO A 4 6.80 -4.66 -14.32
N ALA A 5 7.73 -5.28 -13.59
CA ALA A 5 7.55 -6.60 -13.00
C ALA A 5 7.43 -6.54 -11.47
N TRP A 6 6.65 -7.44 -10.89
CA TRP A 6 6.61 -7.66 -9.45
C TRP A 6 7.89 -8.35 -9.01
N GLU A 7 8.58 -7.76 -8.03
CA GLU A 7 9.81 -8.30 -7.45
C GLU A 7 9.57 -8.72 -5.99
N PHE A 8 10.00 -9.93 -5.63
CA PHE A 8 9.88 -10.48 -4.29
C PHE A 8 11.26 -10.85 -3.76
N PRO A 9 11.61 -10.46 -2.51
CA PRO A 9 12.86 -10.89 -1.91
C PRO A 9 12.85 -12.41 -1.70
N VAL A 10 13.96 -13.06 -2.05
CA VAL A 10 14.17 -14.47 -1.72
C VAL A 10 14.56 -14.57 -0.25
N TYR A 11 13.74 -15.24 0.55
CA TYR A 11 14.04 -15.49 1.95
C TYR A 11 14.93 -16.73 2.09
N PRO A 12 16.02 -16.65 2.89
CA PRO A 12 16.88 -17.80 3.10
C PRO A 12 16.16 -18.88 3.94
N ALA A 13 16.50 -20.14 3.72
CA ALA A 13 15.78 -21.29 4.27
C ALA A 13 15.89 -21.42 5.80
N ASP A 14 16.86 -20.73 6.41
CA ASP A 14 17.12 -20.68 7.85
C ASP A 14 16.40 -19.52 8.56
N LEU A 15 15.64 -18.70 7.83
CA LEU A 15 14.83 -17.66 8.42
C LEU A 15 13.70 -18.26 9.25
N VAL A 16 13.58 -17.81 10.51
CA VAL A 16 12.47 -18.20 11.40
C VAL A 16 11.15 -17.81 10.76
N GLU A 17 10.30 -18.82 10.55
CA GLU A 17 8.96 -18.64 10.00
C GLU A 17 8.13 -17.77 10.96
N GLN A 18 7.54 -16.71 10.39
CA GLN A 18 6.57 -15.89 11.09
C GLN A 18 5.20 -16.20 10.49
N ASP A 19 4.31 -16.78 11.29
CA ASP A 19 2.93 -17.02 10.87
C ASP A 19 2.26 -15.71 10.41
N PRO A 20 1.31 -15.79 9.45
CA PRO A 20 0.57 -14.64 8.93
C PRO A 20 -0.41 -14.08 9.97
N THR A 21 0.12 -13.51 11.05
CA THR A 21 -0.66 -13.00 12.19
C THR A 21 -1.28 -11.63 11.95
N GLN A 22 -0.89 -10.93 10.87
CA GLN A 22 -1.15 -9.48 10.75
C GLN A 22 -2.46 -9.12 10.04
N ARG A 23 -2.96 -9.95 9.10
CA ARG A 23 -4.26 -9.71 8.43
C ARG A 23 -5.44 -10.09 9.32
N ASP A 24 -5.32 -11.21 10.04
CA ASP A 24 -6.36 -11.70 10.95
C ASP A 24 -6.63 -10.74 12.12
N GLN A 25 -5.66 -9.89 12.47
CA GLN A 25 -5.84 -8.83 13.46
C GLN A 25 -6.82 -7.73 13.02
N PHE A 26 -7.01 -7.51 11.71
CA PHE A 26 -7.97 -6.52 11.20
C PHE A 26 -9.39 -7.07 11.05
N ASN A 27 -9.55 -8.38 10.97
CA ASN A 27 -10.87 -9.01 10.88
C ASN A 27 -11.61 -9.08 12.22
N ASN A 28 -10.92 -8.79 13.35
CA ASN A 28 -11.44 -8.98 14.71
C ASN A 28 -11.75 -7.70 15.50
N ASP A 29 -11.53 -6.50 14.95
CA ASP A 29 -11.68 -5.24 15.71
C ASP A 29 -13.04 -4.53 15.49
N GLU A 30 -13.58 -3.94 16.56
CA GLU A 30 -14.81 -3.12 16.61
C GLU A 30 -14.78 -1.90 15.67
N VAL A 31 -13.59 -1.43 15.25
CA VAL A 31 -13.49 -0.44 14.18
C VAL A 31 -13.31 -1.16 12.86
N GLY A 32 -14.37 -1.19 12.06
CA GLY A 32 -14.31 -1.74 10.70
C GLY A 32 -13.15 -1.14 9.89
N LEU A 33 -12.54 -1.98 9.04
CA LEU A 33 -11.39 -1.68 8.18
C LEU A 33 -11.47 -0.31 7.48
N ALA A 34 -12.66 0.08 7.02
CA ALA A 34 -12.87 1.39 6.39
C ALA A 34 -12.51 2.57 7.32
N GLY A 35 -12.90 2.51 8.59
CA GLY A 35 -12.55 3.55 9.57
C GLY A 35 -11.06 3.59 9.88
N ALA A 36 -10.40 2.42 9.92
CA ALA A 36 -8.95 2.35 10.08
C ALA A 36 -8.21 2.95 8.87
N LEU A 37 -8.64 2.62 7.65
CA LEU A 37 -8.11 3.20 6.41
C LEU A 37 -8.24 4.72 6.39
N VAL A 38 -9.43 5.26 6.68
CA VAL A 38 -9.67 6.71 6.68
C VAL A 38 -8.78 7.42 7.69
N ARG A 39 -8.65 6.89 8.92
CA ARG A 39 -7.78 7.50 9.94
C ARG A 39 -6.31 7.50 9.54
N GLU A 40 -5.81 6.36 9.05
CA GLU A 40 -4.42 6.25 8.60
C GLU A 40 -4.11 7.24 7.47
N VAL A 41 -4.98 7.30 6.46
CA VAL A 41 -4.83 8.22 5.33
C VAL A 41 -4.81 9.67 5.81
N ILE A 42 -5.80 10.07 6.61
CA ILE A 42 -5.90 11.45 7.11
C ILE A 42 -4.65 11.79 7.94
N GLN A 43 -4.22 10.91 8.84
CA GLN A 43 -3.02 11.15 9.64
C GLN A 43 -1.77 11.31 8.78
N ASN A 44 -1.55 10.40 7.83
CA ASN A 44 -0.40 10.46 6.91
C ASN A 44 -0.41 11.73 6.06
N SER A 45 -1.55 12.14 5.52
CA SER A 45 -1.66 13.36 4.71
C SER A 45 -1.54 14.63 5.56
N SER A 46 -2.09 14.67 6.78
CA SER A 46 -1.95 15.81 7.70
C SER A 46 -0.50 16.02 8.13
N ASP A 47 0.22 14.95 8.48
CA ASP A 47 1.66 15.02 8.80
C ASP A 47 2.50 15.46 7.58
N ALA A 48 1.96 15.28 6.37
CA ALA A 48 2.59 15.67 5.11
C ALA A 48 2.26 17.09 4.62
N SER A 49 1.52 17.91 5.39
CA SER A 49 1.21 19.31 5.06
C SER A 49 2.40 20.05 4.45
N ASP A 50 2.14 20.85 3.42
CA ASP A 50 3.12 21.74 2.80
C ASP A 50 2.94 23.22 3.16
N ASP A 51 2.02 23.48 4.10
CA ASP A 51 1.64 24.78 4.66
C ASP A 51 1.07 25.79 3.64
N SER A 52 0.71 25.33 2.43
CA SER A 52 0.04 26.17 1.43
C SER A 52 -1.46 26.40 1.70
N GLY A 53 -2.05 25.59 2.58
CA GLY A 53 -3.45 25.67 2.98
C GLY A 53 -3.92 24.39 3.67
N PRO A 54 -5.24 24.24 3.94
CA PRO A 54 -5.78 23.03 4.54
C PRO A 54 -5.49 21.80 3.69
N VAL A 55 -4.98 20.73 4.30
CA VAL A 55 -4.83 19.43 3.63
C VAL A 55 -6.20 18.93 3.20
N LYS A 56 -6.31 18.53 1.93
CA LYS A 56 -7.55 17.96 1.37
C LYS A 56 -7.29 16.52 0.98
N VAL A 57 -8.19 15.63 1.37
CA VAL A 57 -8.17 14.22 0.97
C VAL A 57 -9.44 13.90 0.21
N ARG A 58 -9.32 13.23 -0.94
CA ARG A 58 -10.45 12.75 -1.74
C ARG A 58 -10.42 11.23 -1.80
N PHE A 59 -11.56 10.62 -1.48
CA PHE A 59 -11.82 9.20 -1.70
C PHE A 59 -12.80 9.07 -2.88
N ALA A 60 -12.42 8.31 -3.90
CA ALA A 60 -13.24 8.09 -5.08
C ALA A 60 -13.26 6.60 -5.43
N ARG A 61 -14.44 6.06 -5.71
CA ARG A 61 -14.59 4.72 -6.26
C ARG A 61 -14.68 4.83 -7.78
N HIS A 62 -13.88 4.04 -8.48
CA HIS A 62 -13.91 3.90 -9.92
C HIS A 62 -14.13 2.44 -10.30
N THR A 63 -14.87 2.22 -11.39
CA THR A 63 -15.02 0.90 -11.99
C THR A 63 -14.40 0.97 -13.39
N LEU A 64 -13.42 0.11 -13.63
CA LEU A 64 -12.81 -0.09 -14.94
C LEU A 64 -13.54 -1.20 -15.68
N GLU A 65 -13.79 -1.00 -16.96
CA GLU A 65 -14.49 -1.95 -17.83
C GLU A 65 -13.80 -2.04 -19.19
N GLY A 66 -14.06 -3.13 -19.92
CA GLY A 66 -13.50 -3.39 -21.26
C GLY A 66 -11.98 -3.28 -21.28
N GLN A 67 -11.44 -2.61 -22.30
CA GLN A 67 -10.00 -2.48 -22.51
C GLN A 67 -9.24 -1.88 -21.32
N ARG A 68 -9.88 -1.03 -20.50
CA ARG A 68 -9.24 -0.46 -19.30
C ARG A 68 -9.09 -1.50 -18.20
N ALA A 69 -10.08 -2.38 -18.03
CA ALA A 69 -9.98 -3.49 -17.10
C ALA A 69 -8.91 -4.49 -17.56
N ASP A 70 -8.85 -4.78 -18.86
CA ASP A 70 -7.83 -5.67 -19.45
C ASP A 70 -6.41 -5.11 -19.26
N ALA A 71 -6.21 -3.84 -19.56
CA ALA A 71 -4.91 -3.17 -19.37
C ALA A 71 -4.48 -3.15 -17.89
N PHE A 72 -5.43 -2.96 -16.97
CA PHE A 72 -5.15 -3.03 -15.54
C PHE A 72 -4.78 -4.46 -15.10
N ARG A 73 -5.51 -5.48 -15.58
CA ARG A 73 -5.21 -6.89 -15.30
C ARG A 73 -3.83 -7.33 -15.80
N ALA A 74 -3.38 -6.77 -16.93
CA ALA A 74 -2.06 -7.07 -17.49
C ALA A 74 -0.89 -6.73 -16.55
N LEU A 75 -1.12 -5.98 -15.47
CA LEU A 75 -0.11 -5.66 -14.44
C LEU A 75 0.14 -6.80 -13.45
N PHE A 76 -0.75 -7.78 -13.33
CA PHE A 76 -0.71 -8.79 -12.26
C PHE A 76 -0.22 -10.21 -12.61
N PRO A 77 0.10 -10.62 -13.87
CA PRO A 77 0.48 -12.01 -14.15
C PRO A 77 1.59 -12.56 -13.25
N SER A 78 2.65 -11.79 -12.96
CA SER A 78 3.74 -12.22 -12.08
C SER A 78 3.42 -12.17 -10.58
N LEU A 79 2.32 -11.53 -10.19
CA LEU A 79 1.82 -11.54 -8.80
C LEU A 79 0.99 -12.81 -8.50
N LEU A 80 0.32 -13.40 -9.50
CA LEU A 80 -0.59 -14.54 -9.30
C LEU A 80 0.04 -15.73 -8.57
N PRO A 81 1.26 -16.21 -8.92
CA PRO A 81 1.88 -17.32 -8.19
C PRO A 81 2.12 -17.00 -6.71
N HIS A 82 2.44 -15.75 -6.41
CA HIS A 82 2.67 -15.29 -5.05
C HIS A 82 1.38 -15.23 -4.22
N LEU A 83 0.27 -14.78 -4.82
CA LEU A 83 -1.04 -14.81 -4.16
C LEU A 83 -1.43 -16.24 -3.78
N ALA A 84 -1.23 -17.19 -4.70
CA ALA A 84 -1.50 -18.61 -4.45
C ALA A 84 -0.63 -19.15 -3.30
N ALA A 85 0.67 -18.83 -3.28
CA ALA A 85 1.58 -19.24 -2.21
C ALA A 85 1.22 -18.62 -0.84
N CYS A 86 0.54 -17.47 -0.84
CA CYS A 86 0.02 -16.81 0.36
C CYS A 86 -1.40 -17.24 0.76
N GLY A 87 -2.01 -18.21 0.05
CA GLY A 87 -3.38 -18.65 0.30
C GLY A 87 -4.46 -17.62 -0.06
N LEU A 88 -4.15 -16.67 -0.95
CA LEU A 88 -5.05 -15.60 -1.34
C LEU A 88 -5.77 -15.91 -2.65
N SER A 89 -7.06 -15.60 -2.70
CA SER A 89 -7.84 -15.78 -3.90
C SER A 89 -7.48 -14.76 -4.98
N ALA A 90 -7.17 -15.25 -6.17
CA ALA A 90 -7.02 -14.45 -7.37
C ALA A 90 -8.36 -14.21 -8.12
N ALA A 91 -9.50 -14.63 -7.58
CA ALA A 91 -10.80 -14.58 -8.28
C ALA A 91 -11.21 -13.18 -8.77
N ALA A 92 -10.72 -12.12 -8.11
CA ALA A 92 -10.91 -10.74 -8.56
C ALA A 92 -10.32 -10.46 -9.95
N MET A 93 -9.36 -11.28 -10.41
CA MET A 93 -8.72 -11.15 -11.72
C MET A 93 -9.56 -11.74 -12.85
N ASP A 94 -10.54 -12.59 -12.53
CA ASP A 94 -11.43 -13.22 -13.52
C ASP A 94 -12.71 -12.41 -13.77
N GLU A 95 -12.93 -11.34 -12.99
CA GLU A 95 -14.11 -10.49 -13.12
C GLU A 95 -14.05 -9.60 -14.38
N PRO A 96 -15.19 -9.32 -15.04
CA PRO A 96 -15.21 -8.53 -16.27
C PRO A 96 -14.81 -7.06 -16.05
N SER A 97 -14.99 -6.55 -14.82
CA SER A 97 -14.64 -5.20 -14.40
C SER A 97 -13.67 -5.22 -13.21
N ALA A 98 -13.00 -4.09 -12.98
CA ALA A 98 -12.13 -3.90 -11.82
C ALA A 98 -12.56 -2.66 -11.03
N ASP A 99 -12.92 -2.87 -9.76
CA ASP A 99 -13.24 -1.79 -8.84
C ASP A 99 -11.99 -1.27 -8.13
N LEU A 100 -11.81 0.05 -8.18
CA LEU A 100 -10.68 0.75 -7.60
C LEU A 100 -11.17 1.76 -6.57
N LEU A 101 -10.51 1.77 -5.41
CA LEU A 101 -10.57 2.90 -4.47
C LEU A 101 -9.35 3.79 -4.73
N VAL A 102 -9.60 5.00 -5.21
CA VAL A 102 -8.58 6.03 -5.43
C VAL A 102 -8.61 7.00 -4.24
N ILE A 103 -7.43 7.21 -3.66
CA ILE A 103 -7.22 8.10 -2.52
C ILE A 103 -6.18 9.13 -2.95
N GLU A 104 -6.58 10.39 -2.94
CA GLU A 104 -5.71 11.51 -3.34
C GLU A 104 -5.61 12.50 -2.20
N ASP A 105 -4.41 13.07 -2.01
CA ASP A 105 -4.17 14.17 -1.11
C ASP A 105 -3.61 15.40 -1.83
N PHE A 106 -3.96 16.57 -1.31
CA PHE A 106 -3.60 17.87 -1.85
C PHE A 106 -3.11 18.79 -0.73
N ASN A 107 -2.30 19.79 -1.11
CA ASN A 107 -1.58 20.67 -0.17
C ASN A 107 -0.64 19.87 0.75
N THR A 108 0.02 18.87 0.17
CA THR A 108 1.01 18.03 0.83
C THR A 108 2.36 18.14 0.12
N ARG A 109 3.44 17.81 0.82
CA ARG A 109 4.80 17.84 0.27
C ARG A 109 5.05 16.72 -0.75
N GLY A 110 4.15 15.73 -0.80
CA GLY A 110 4.37 14.44 -1.43
C GLY A 110 5.35 13.56 -0.65
N LEU A 111 5.64 12.37 -1.17
CA LEU A 111 6.63 11.46 -0.59
C LEU A 111 8.05 11.94 -0.98
N THR A 112 8.67 12.68 -0.06
CA THR A 112 10.06 13.18 -0.17
C THR A 112 11.10 12.07 -0.04
N GLY A 113 12.33 12.32 -0.49
CA GLY A 113 13.44 11.35 -0.41
C GLY A 113 13.76 10.62 -1.71
N ALA A 114 14.84 9.85 -1.69
CA ALA A 114 15.28 9.01 -2.77
C ALA A 114 14.37 7.78 -2.93
N ILE A 115 14.07 7.41 -4.17
CA ILE A 115 13.24 6.22 -4.46
C ILE A 115 14.06 4.93 -4.44
N ASP A 116 15.36 5.05 -4.64
CA ASP A 116 16.36 4.00 -4.80
C ASP A 116 17.25 3.89 -3.55
N GLN A 117 17.52 4.98 -2.83
CA GLN A 117 18.41 4.97 -1.66
C GLN A 117 17.70 4.75 -0.32
N LEU A 118 18.45 4.34 0.69
CA LEU A 118 17.99 4.22 2.07
C LEU A 118 18.29 5.50 2.83
N ASP A 119 17.44 6.51 2.65
CA ASP A 119 17.47 7.76 3.42
C ASP A 119 16.50 7.72 4.61
N GLU A 120 16.33 8.82 5.33
CA GLU A 120 15.42 8.92 6.48
C GLU A 120 14.09 9.63 6.12
N GLU A 121 13.84 9.80 4.81
CA GLU A 121 12.76 10.63 4.27
C GLU A 121 11.44 9.86 4.07
N ASN A 122 10.40 10.61 3.70
CA ASN A 122 9.02 10.13 3.71
C ASN A 122 8.72 8.98 2.74
N PHE A 123 9.44 8.88 1.61
CA PHE A 123 9.29 7.78 0.67
C PHE A 123 9.68 6.45 1.29
N ARG A 124 10.84 6.37 1.96
CA ARG A 124 11.23 5.16 2.69
C ARG A 124 10.30 4.93 3.88
N ASN A 125 9.95 5.99 4.61
CA ASN A 125 9.03 5.89 5.74
C ASN A 125 7.68 5.33 5.33
N PHE A 126 7.17 5.61 4.13
CA PHE A 126 5.91 5.08 3.61
C PHE A 126 6.07 3.68 2.99
N TRP A 127 7.07 3.45 2.13
CA TRP A 127 7.15 2.20 1.35
C TRP A 127 8.01 1.08 1.95
N ARG A 128 8.96 1.40 2.83
CA ARG A 128 10.04 0.46 3.21
C ARG A 128 10.12 0.20 4.72
N ARG A 129 9.56 1.09 5.56
CA ARG A 129 9.55 0.89 7.01
C ARG A 129 8.31 0.14 7.46
N HIS A 130 8.49 -1.06 8.00
CA HIS A 130 7.48 -1.76 8.77
C HIS A 130 7.85 -1.70 10.26
N GLY A 131 6.89 -1.47 11.15
CA GLY A 131 7.09 -1.64 12.60
C GLY A 131 7.92 -0.59 13.37
N LYS A 132 8.45 0.48 12.74
CA LYS A 132 9.14 1.58 13.46
C LYS A 132 8.28 2.83 13.55
N SER A 133 7.44 2.93 14.59
CA SER A 133 6.87 4.20 15.04
C SER A 133 7.85 4.87 16.00
N GLY A 134 8.68 5.77 15.48
CA GLY A 134 9.44 6.69 16.33
C GLY A 134 8.51 7.75 16.91
N LYS A 135 7.84 7.45 18.03
CA LYS A 135 7.23 8.44 18.94
C LYS A 135 6.87 7.72 20.24
N GLY A 136 7.73 7.89 21.26
CA GLY A 136 7.43 7.49 22.63
C GLY A 136 6.28 8.34 23.17
N GLY A 137 5.16 7.71 23.49
CA GLY A 137 4.02 8.35 24.10
C GLY A 137 2.93 7.33 24.40
N LYS A 138 2.50 7.27 25.67
CA LYS A 138 1.45 6.38 26.16
C LYS A 138 0.14 6.60 25.39
N SER A 139 -0.26 5.64 24.57
CA SER A 139 -1.63 5.41 24.09
C SER A 139 -1.61 4.15 23.22
N GLY A 140 -2.54 3.21 23.40
CA GLY A 140 -2.54 1.85 22.87
C GLY A 140 -2.72 1.70 21.36
N GLY A 141 -1.84 2.31 20.55
CA GLY A 141 -1.78 2.11 19.10
C GLY A 141 -1.00 0.84 18.77
N ARG A 142 -1.67 -0.17 18.22
CA ARG A 142 -1.05 -1.41 17.76
C ARG A 142 0.11 -1.11 16.79
N TRP A 143 1.25 -1.72 17.11
CA TRP A 143 2.55 -1.57 16.45
C TRP A 143 2.48 -1.76 14.94
N GLY A 144 2.87 -0.76 14.15
CA GLY A 144 3.20 -0.93 12.72
C GLY A 144 2.07 -1.34 11.76
N LEU A 145 0.84 -1.48 12.26
CA LEU A 145 -0.31 -1.94 11.48
C LEU A 145 -0.88 -0.88 10.52
N GLY A 146 -0.60 0.41 10.76
CA GLY A 146 -1.18 1.54 10.02
C GLY A 146 -1.22 1.31 8.51
N LYS A 147 -0.11 0.93 7.90
CA LYS A 147 -0.04 0.73 6.44
C LYS A 147 -0.70 -0.54 5.91
N LEU A 148 -0.87 -1.56 6.75
CA LEU A 148 -1.54 -2.77 6.30
C LEU A 148 -3.00 -2.50 5.95
N VAL A 149 -3.59 -1.40 6.44
CA VAL A 149 -4.95 -1.00 6.06
C VAL A 149 -5.09 -0.79 4.55
N TYR A 150 -4.04 -0.36 3.84
CA TYR A 150 -4.08 -0.17 2.38
C TYR A 150 -4.19 -1.52 1.65
N SER A 151 -3.30 -2.47 1.96
CA SER A 151 -3.35 -3.81 1.39
C SER A 151 -4.57 -4.60 1.87
N SER A 152 -4.96 -4.50 3.14
CA SER A 152 -6.13 -5.20 3.69
C SER A 152 -7.44 -4.71 3.06
N SER A 153 -7.48 -3.46 2.57
CA SER A 153 -8.62 -2.88 1.83
C SER A 153 -8.68 -3.32 0.35
N SER A 154 -7.78 -4.21 -0.09
CA SER A 154 -7.73 -4.75 -1.44
C SER A 154 -7.96 -6.27 -1.43
N ARG A 155 -8.80 -6.76 -2.36
CA ARG A 155 -9.13 -8.20 -2.47
C ARG A 155 -7.90 -9.05 -2.78
N ILE A 156 -6.97 -8.52 -3.56
CA ILE A 156 -5.68 -9.14 -3.89
C ILE A 156 -4.52 -8.59 -3.04
N GLY A 157 -4.81 -7.81 -2.00
CA GLY A 157 -3.88 -7.09 -1.13
C GLY A 157 -2.71 -6.37 -1.80
N CYS A 158 -3.00 -5.77 -2.94
CA CYS A 158 -2.12 -4.85 -3.65
C CYS A 158 -2.69 -3.43 -3.58
N PHE A 159 -1.80 -2.45 -3.47
CA PHE A 159 -2.11 -1.04 -3.73
C PHE A 159 -1.00 -0.36 -4.53
N PHE A 160 -1.36 0.73 -5.20
CA PHE A 160 -0.44 1.56 -5.96
C PHE A 160 -0.35 2.93 -5.31
N GLY A 161 0.81 3.55 -5.39
CA GLY A 161 1.02 4.91 -4.94
C GLY A 161 1.72 5.72 -6.02
N LEU A 162 1.15 6.88 -6.29
CA LEU A 162 1.71 7.91 -7.15
C LEU A 162 1.90 9.15 -6.29
N THR A 163 3.06 9.78 -6.36
CA THR A 163 3.29 11.03 -5.64
C THR A 163 3.87 12.09 -6.57
N ARG A 164 3.43 13.34 -6.36
CA ARG A 164 4.05 14.54 -6.92
C ARG A 164 4.70 15.30 -5.78
N ARG A 165 5.96 15.65 -5.92
CA ARG A 165 6.74 16.30 -4.86
C ARG A 165 6.64 17.81 -5.01
N LYS A 166 6.53 18.54 -3.91
CA LYS A 166 6.58 20.01 -3.96
C LYS A 166 7.90 20.53 -4.55
N SER A 167 9.01 19.85 -4.22
CA SER A 167 10.35 20.21 -4.67
C SER A 167 10.68 19.78 -6.11
N SER A 168 9.81 19.00 -6.78
CA SER A 168 10.09 18.51 -8.13
C SER A 168 8.81 18.22 -8.92
N ALA A 169 8.77 18.67 -10.17
CA ALA A 169 7.67 18.37 -11.08
C ALA A 169 7.59 16.87 -11.48
N ALA A 170 8.63 16.08 -11.21
CA ALA A 170 8.66 14.66 -11.52
C ALA A 170 7.77 13.84 -10.57
N SER A 171 6.88 13.04 -11.14
CA SER A 171 6.06 12.08 -10.39
C SER A 171 6.83 10.79 -10.12
N SER A 172 6.66 10.20 -8.94
CA SER A 172 7.17 8.85 -8.64
C SER A 172 6.00 7.89 -8.47
N PHE A 173 6.05 6.76 -9.18
CA PHE A 173 5.04 5.70 -9.14
C PHE A 173 5.64 4.42 -8.55
N LYS A 174 4.92 3.78 -7.64
CA LYS A 174 5.31 2.49 -7.05
C LYS A 174 4.08 1.65 -6.73
N ALA A 175 4.18 0.34 -6.97
CA ALA A 175 3.21 -0.65 -6.54
C ALA A 175 3.75 -1.41 -5.32
N HIS A 176 2.86 -1.87 -4.45
CA HIS A 176 3.24 -2.68 -3.29
C HIS A 176 2.15 -3.69 -2.94
N THR A 177 2.60 -4.80 -2.38
CA THR A 177 1.75 -5.84 -1.81
C THR A 177 2.37 -6.24 -0.46
N CYS A 178 1.53 -6.43 0.56
CA CYS A 178 1.97 -6.76 1.91
C CYS A 178 1.58 -8.20 2.23
N PHE A 179 2.37 -9.17 1.77
CA PHE A 179 2.22 -10.56 2.18
C PHE A 179 3.55 -11.13 2.63
N PRO A 180 3.56 -11.98 3.67
CA PRO A 180 4.73 -12.78 3.97
C PRO A 180 5.05 -13.63 2.73
N GLY A 181 6.33 -13.81 2.44
CA GLY A 181 6.75 -14.59 1.29
C GLY A 181 6.27 -16.04 1.41
N GLY A 182 5.15 -16.36 0.76
CA GLY A 182 4.85 -17.75 0.42
C GLY A 182 5.99 -18.25 -0.48
N ARG A 183 6.58 -19.39 -0.13
CA ARG A 183 7.66 -19.99 -0.92
C ARG A 183 7.14 -20.22 -2.34
N SER A 184 7.83 -19.66 -3.33
CA SER A 184 7.76 -20.10 -4.73
C SER A 184 8.48 -21.43 -4.89
#